data_AF-U2MLC9-F1
#
_entry.id   AF-U2MLC9-F1
#
_cell.length_a   1.000
_cell.length_b   1.000
_cell.length_c   1.000
_cell.angle_alpha   90.00
_cell.angle_beta   90.00
_cell.angle_gamma   90.00
#
_symmetry.space_group_name_H-M   'P 1'
#
loop_
_entity.id
_entity.type
_entity.pdbx_description
1 polymer ?
#
loop_
_entity_poly.entity_id
_entity_poly.type
_entity_poly.pdbx_seq_one_letter_code
_entity_poly.pdbx_strand_id
1 'polypeptide(L)'
;MKKSIFHNALSPLLMCSFILSVTSCADDDLTSNQNNGTLVHFNVNNVQESAISRGAQTRGAITPGLGSSDLAGRKLAARYNRNIDVCLIETTVEGVNPVKADTRTRANIITDATLGDFSASGICGVGPTSILTTPEWFHAEKTKKTGELYSPILWTFAQPYARFFAVYPNVESYSKMTVNNTAASGSPSVEFEVETDVMKEVDLMTACSGNVRYATLGVPPETNLNFRHALTGIRFAVGQNLSWNKTIDRVELQGVLLKSKYVLSKELDGTGAAWDHTGYTTRGNAVLSGVSVSTSQNPNVIIMGKNADNYTFYMISQELTGHVTAYVHFTDGTTITVPLKGKWKAGTTRTYKISQITSSWQYTFNVMGPWPSPMVYNATTSAPYKITSYREDPATHEKQAVAWKIVGYDANKDNNYSMEEKPDWLTNLSKESGDGDPNAAEAGVATVRKDVKDLLALRNEALQKATPLGTASAPYDLSTKGGKVSRSTANC
;
A
#
# COMPACT_ATOMS: atom_id res chain seq x y z
N MET A 1 -39.36 -33.04 -36.12
CA MET A 1 -38.47 -31.87 -36.29
C MET A 1 -37.06 -32.25 -35.92
N LYS A 2 -36.11 -32.00 -36.81
CA LYS A 2 -34.70 -32.43 -36.78
C LYS A 2 -33.93 -31.79 -35.62
N LYS A 3 -33.14 -32.59 -34.90
CA LYS A 3 -32.04 -32.14 -34.03
C LYS A 3 -30.73 -32.28 -34.80
N SER A 4 -29.95 -31.21 -34.91
CA SER A 4 -28.59 -31.24 -35.48
C SER A 4 -27.57 -31.45 -34.38
N ILE A 5 -26.69 -32.42 -34.57
CA ILE A 5 -25.44 -32.62 -33.83
C ILE A 5 -24.32 -32.51 -34.87
N PHE A 6 -23.34 -31.63 -34.66
CA PHE A 6 -22.10 -31.61 -35.42
C PHE A 6 -20.88 -31.55 -34.48
N HIS A 7 -20.31 -32.74 -34.27
CA HIS A 7 -18.90 -33.13 -34.39
C HIS A 7 -17.81 -32.07 -34.19
N ASN A 8 -17.06 -32.20 -33.08
CA ASN A 8 -15.68 -31.71 -32.96
C ASN A 8 -14.72 -32.83 -33.38
N ALA A 9 -13.88 -32.55 -34.37
CA ALA A 9 -12.84 -33.44 -34.86
C ALA A 9 -11.57 -33.33 -34.01
N LEU A 10 -11.04 -34.49 -33.63
CA LEU A 10 -9.79 -34.74 -32.94
C LEU A 10 -8.74 -35.15 -33.99
N SER A 11 -7.52 -34.60 -33.97
CA SER A 11 -6.33 -35.27 -34.53
C SER A 11 -5.01 -34.62 -34.10
N PRO A 12 -3.90 -35.39 -34.12
CA PRO A 12 -2.90 -35.37 -33.06
C PRO A 12 -1.55 -34.74 -33.45
N LEU A 13 -0.72 -34.56 -32.41
CA LEU A 13 0.68 -34.13 -32.44
C LEU A 13 1.53 -34.88 -33.48
N LEU A 14 2.36 -34.13 -34.20
CA LEU A 14 3.55 -34.62 -34.88
C LEU A 14 4.79 -33.90 -34.31
N MET A 15 5.70 -34.69 -33.73
CA MET A 15 7.01 -34.28 -33.24
C MET A 15 8.00 -34.22 -34.42
N CYS A 16 8.69 -33.10 -34.60
CA CYS A 16 9.92 -33.04 -35.41
C CYS A 16 10.95 -32.12 -34.76
N SER A 17 12.03 -32.75 -34.31
CA SER A 17 13.33 -32.19 -33.98
C SER A 17 13.98 -31.46 -35.16
N PHE A 18 14.49 -30.25 -34.92
CA PHE A 18 15.47 -29.60 -35.81
C PHE A 18 16.74 -29.24 -35.05
N ILE A 19 17.83 -29.88 -35.47
CA ILE A 19 19.22 -29.50 -35.22
C ILE A 19 19.54 -28.32 -36.14
N LEU A 20 20.19 -27.28 -35.64
CA LEU A 20 20.83 -26.27 -36.49
C LEU A 20 22.29 -26.13 -36.08
N SER A 21 23.14 -26.66 -36.95
CA SER A 21 24.56 -26.40 -37.06
C SER A 21 24.83 -25.07 -37.78
N VAL A 22 25.90 -24.43 -37.31
CA VAL A 22 26.66 -23.31 -37.84
C VAL A 22 26.79 -23.17 -39.37
N THR A 23 26.84 -21.92 -39.85
CA THR A 23 27.74 -21.45 -40.91
C THR A 23 28.18 -19.99 -40.66
N SER A 24 29.51 -19.81 -40.63
CA SER A 24 30.34 -18.60 -40.74
C SER A 24 30.02 -17.75 -41.98
N CYS A 25 30.61 -16.59 -42.32
CA CYS A 25 31.54 -15.59 -41.77
C CYS A 25 31.31 -14.37 -42.70
N ALA A 26 31.56 -13.16 -42.21
CA ALA A 26 32.17 -12.15 -43.06
C ALA A 26 33.40 -11.65 -42.30
N ASP A 27 34.56 -12.07 -42.78
CA ASP A 27 35.87 -11.59 -42.35
C ASP A 27 35.94 -10.07 -42.59
N ASP A 28 36.36 -9.35 -41.55
CA ASP A 28 37.29 -8.25 -41.75
C ASP A 28 38.56 -8.61 -40.96
N ASP A 29 39.65 -8.59 -41.70
CA ASP A 29 40.92 -9.23 -41.38
C ASP A 29 41.74 -8.42 -40.37
N LEU A 30 42.22 -9.15 -39.36
CA LEU A 30 43.42 -8.97 -38.56
C LEU A 30 44.07 -7.56 -38.47
N THR A 31 43.79 -6.86 -37.37
CA THR A 31 44.89 -6.38 -36.52
C THR A 31 44.61 -6.73 -35.05
N SER A 32 45.63 -7.28 -34.41
CA SER A 32 45.65 -7.78 -33.04
C SER A 32 45.18 -6.78 -31.99
N ASN A 33 44.09 -7.10 -31.29
CA ASN A 33 43.88 -6.74 -29.88
C ASN A 33 42.74 -7.59 -29.28
N GLN A 34 43.03 -8.84 -28.90
CA GLN A 34 42.13 -9.69 -28.10
C GLN A 34 42.05 -9.25 -26.62
N ASN A 35 41.91 -7.94 -26.39
CA ASN A 35 41.81 -7.32 -25.06
C ASN A 35 40.53 -6.46 -24.89
N ASN A 36 39.59 -6.52 -25.84
CA ASN A 36 38.34 -5.77 -25.71
C ASN A 36 37.42 -6.47 -24.72
N GLY A 37 37.56 -6.13 -23.44
CA GLY A 37 36.60 -6.54 -22.44
C GLY A 37 35.21 -5.97 -22.70
N THR A 38 34.22 -6.52 -22.02
CA THR A 38 32.81 -6.17 -22.20
C THR A 38 32.44 -4.89 -21.46
N LEU A 39 31.38 -4.19 -21.89
CA LEU A 39 30.92 -2.96 -21.26
C LEU A 39 30.41 -3.21 -19.83
N VAL A 40 30.72 -2.28 -18.93
CA VAL A 40 30.07 -2.20 -17.62
C VAL A 40 28.62 -1.75 -17.85
N HIS A 41 27.68 -2.53 -17.34
CA HIS A 41 26.25 -2.27 -17.40
C HIS A 41 25.58 -2.76 -16.12
N PHE A 42 24.51 -2.08 -15.70
CA PHE A 42 23.82 -2.37 -14.45
C PHE A 42 22.36 -2.79 -14.66
N ASN A 43 21.94 -3.82 -13.95
CA ASN A 43 20.53 -4.12 -13.76
C ASN A 43 20.02 -3.26 -12.60
N VAL A 44 19.20 -2.25 -12.90
CA VAL A 44 18.73 -1.26 -11.94
C VAL A 44 17.36 -1.68 -11.39
N ASN A 45 17.23 -1.76 -10.07
CA ASN A 45 15.97 -2.10 -9.40
C ASN A 45 15.74 -1.22 -8.16
N ASN A 46 14.48 -0.96 -7.83
CA ASN A 46 14.04 -0.36 -6.58
C ASN A 46 13.47 -1.45 -5.67
N VAL A 47 14.05 -1.57 -4.47
CA VAL A 47 13.68 -2.65 -3.54
C VAL A 47 12.27 -2.48 -2.98
N GLN A 48 11.82 -1.24 -2.79
CA GLN A 48 10.45 -0.98 -2.32
C GLN A 48 9.42 -1.41 -3.35
N GLU A 49 9.59 -1.03 -4.62
CA GLU A 49 8.65 -1.41 -5.67
C GLU A 49 8.62 -2.92 -5.88
N SER A 50 9.80 -3.55 -5.90
CA SER A 50 9.93 -5.00 -5.96
C SER A 50 9.22 -5.71 -4.79
N ALA A 51 9.21 -5.13 -3.59
CA ALA A 51 8.49 -5.69 -2.45
C ALA A 51 6.97 -5.52 -2.59
N ILE A 52 6.51 -4.32 -3.02
CA ILE A 52 5.09 -4.03 -3.24
C ILE A 52 4.50 -4.93 -4.33
N SER A 53 5.20 -5.13 -5.45
CA SER A 53 4.75 -5.96 -6.57
C SER A 53 4.62 -7.43 -6.21
N ARG A 54 5.49 -7.94 -5.33
CA ARG A 54 5.43 -9.30 -4.78
C ARG A 54 4.40 -9.48 -3.66
N GLY A 55 3.63 -8.44 -3.32
CA GLY A 55 2.63 -8.49 -2.25
C GLY A 55 3.24 -8.60 -0.85
N ALA A 56 4.54 -8.34 -0.69
CA ALA A 56 5.19 -8.35 0.62
C ALA A 56 4.71 -7.15 1.44
N GLN A 57 3.77 -7.41 2.36
CA GLN A 57 3.32 -6.45 3.37
C GLN A 57 4.08 -6.60 4.70
N THR A 58 5.10 -7.44 4.74
CA THR A 58 5.81 -7.83 5.95
C THR A 58 6.84 -6.79 6.35
N ARG A 59 6.70 -6.28 7.57
CA ARG A 59 7.67 -5.43 8.28
C ARG A 59 9.07 -6.07 8.22
N GLY A 60 10.08 -5.30 7.81
CA GLY A 60 11.50 -5.68 7.78
C GLY A 60 12.01 -6.23 6.44
N ALA A 61 11.22 -6.16 5.36
CA ALA A 61 11.61 -6.72 4.05
C ALA A 61 12.37 -5.72 3.14
N ILE A 62 12.26 -4.42 3.40
CA ILE A 62 12.76 -3.34 2.53
C ILE A 62 13.92 -2.60 3.19
N THR A 63 13.88 -2.38 4.50
CA THR A 63 14.88 -1.62 5.24
C THR A 63 15.48 -2.49 6.34
N PRO A 64 16.76 -2.90 6.20
CA PRO A 64 17.47 -3.64 7.24
C PRO A 64 17.51 -2.89 8.58
N GLY A 65 17.32 -3.60 9.70
CA GLY A 65 17.49 -3.03 11.05
C GLY A 65 16.30 -2.23 11.61
N LEU A 66 15.11 -2.35 11.01
CA LEU A 66 13.85 -1.85 11.61
C LEU A 66 13.27 -2.85 12.61
N GLY A 67 12.91 -2.36 13.80
CA GLY A 67 12.22 -3.12 14.83
C GLY A 67 10.78 -2.66 15.07
N SER A 68 9.98 -3.47 15.77
CA SER A 68 8.58 -3.15 16.09
C SER A 68 8.39 -1.83 16.85
N SER A 69 9.36 -1.44 17.68
CA SER A 69 9.34 -0.19 18.44
C SER A 69 9.52 1.06 17.56
N ASP A 70 10.17 0.93 16.41
CA ASP A 70 10.33 2.02 15.43
C ASP A 70 9.03 2.29 14.66
N LEU A 71 8.13 1.30 14.63
CA LEU A 71 6.85 1.33 13.92
C LEU A 71 5.65 1.60 14.85
N ALA A 72 5.90 1.79 16.15
CA ALA A 72 4.85 2.04 17.12
C ALA A 72 4.27 3.46 16.94
N GLY A 73 2.95 3.56 16.83
CA GLY A 73 2.27 4.84 16.79
C GLY A 73 2.30 5.56 18.13
N ARG A 74 2.27 6.90 18.11
CA ARG A 74 2.39 7.73 19.32
C ARG A 74 1.45 8.92 19.26
N LYS A 75 0.94 9.33 20.43
CA LYS A 75 0.24 10.61 20.60
C LYS A 75 1.21 11.65 21.12
N LEU A 76 1.33 12.78 20.43
CA LEU A 76 2.22 13.89 20.76
C LEU A 76 1.39 15.10 21.18
N ALA A 77 1.70 15.64 22.35
CA ALA A 77 1.02 16.82 22.87
C ALA A 77 1.42 18.06 22.08
N ALA A 78 0.42 18.87 21.71
CA ALA A 78 0.62 20.11 21.00
C ALA A 78 0.60 21.32 21.95
N ARG A 79 1.26 22.39 21.52
CA ARG A 79 1.11 23.75 22.03
C ARG A 79 0.38 24.57 20.96
N TYR A 80 -0.36 25.57 21.38
CA TYR A 80 -1.19 26.40 20.50
C TYR A 80 -1.23 27.85 20.99
N ASN A 81 -1.48 28.78 20.07
CA ASN A 81 -1.59 30.22 20.38
C ASN A 81 -3.03 30.67 20.68
N ARG A 82 -4.03 29.83 20.40
CA ARG A 82 -5.44 30.05 20.67
C ARG A 82 -6.03 28.76 21.26
N ASN A 83 -6.94 28.85 22.23
CA ASN A 83 -7.44 27.72 23.00
C ASN A 83 -8.15 26.67 22.12
N ILE A 84 -7.38 25.73 21.53
CA ILE A 84 -7.85 24.68 20.62
C ILE A 84 -7.42 23.31 21.13
N ASP A 85 -8.33 22.34 21.14
CA ASP A 85 -7.99 20.95 21.45
C ASP A 85 -7.22 20.35 20.26
N VAL A 86 -5.93 20.04 20.45
CA VAL A 86 -5.12 19.44 19.39
C VAL A 86 -3.93 18.63 19.89
N CYS A 87 -3.58 17.61 19.12
CA CYS A 87 -2.43 16.73 19.26
C CYS A 87 -2.00 16.22 17.87
N LEU A 88 -0.81 15.61 17.79
CA LEU A 88 -0.43 14.82 16.61
C LEU A 88 -0.51 13.33 16.94
N ILE A 89 -1.11 12.55 16.04
CA ILE A 89 -1.02 11.09 16.05
C ILE A 89 0.02 10.67 15.02
N GLU A 90 1.15 10.18 15.51
CA GLU A 90 2.24 9.67 14.72
C GLU A 90 1.99 8.21 14.32
N THR A 91 2.22 7.90 13.05
CA THR A 91 2.29 6.54 12.54
C THR A 91 3.51 6.39 11.64
N THR A 92 4.25 5.30 11.79
CA THR A 92 5.44 5.00 10.96
C THR A 92 5.21 3.73 10.16
N VAL A 93 5.55 3.77 8.87
CA VAL A 93 5.56 2.61 7.99
C VAL A 93 6.94 2.46 7.36
N GLU A 94 7.32 1.22 7.05
CA GLU A 94 8.53 0.92 6.28
C GLU A 94 8.34 1.30 4.81
N GLY A 95 9.40 1.80 4.19
CA GLY A 95 9.38 2.38 2.85
C GLY A 95 9.16 3.89 2.87
N VAL A 96 9.57 4.58 1.81
CA VAL A 96 9.28 5.99 1.55
C VAL A 96 8.11 6.09 0.60
N ASN A 97 7.02 6.71 1.04
CA ASN A 97 5.76 6.81 0.31
C ASN A 97 5.13 5.46 -0.14
N PRO A 98 5.14 4.35 0.65
CA PRO A 98 4.64 3.06 0.19
C PRO A 98 3.12 3.10 -0.02
N VAL A 99 2.66 3.00 -1.27
CA VAL A 99 1.22 2.91 -1.59
C VAL A 99 1.01 1.73 -2.54
N LYS A 100 0.15 0.78 -2.15
CA LYS A 100 -0.43 -0.19 -3.08
C LYS A 100 -1.46 0.55 -3.92
N ALA A 101 -1.47 0.34 -5.24
CA ALA A 101 -2.39 1.00 -6.16
C ALA A 101 -3.86 0.82 -5.73
N ASP A 102 -4.42 1.85 -5.10
CA ASP A 102 -5.85 2.10 -5.06
C ASP A 102 -6.11 3.60 -5.28
N THR A 103 -7.25 3.89 -5.88
CA THR A 103 -7.52 5.08 -6.71
C THR A 103 -7.74 6.38 -5.96
N ARG A 104 -7.34 6.51 -4.70
CA ARG A 104 -7.55 7.75 -3.92
C ARG A 104 -6.27 8.21 -3.20
N THR A 105 -5.87 9.43 -3.56
CA THR A 105 -4.74 10.25 -3.05
C THR A 105 -3.36 9.64 -3.28
N ARG A 106 -2.79 9.93 -4.45
CA ARG A 106 -1.49 9.44 -4.91
C ARG A 106 -0.37 10.31 -4.37
N ALA A 107 0.67 9.65 -3.88
CA ALA A 107 2.00 10.22 -3.79
C ALA A 107 2.83 9.76 -4.99
N ASN A 108 3.67 10.62 -5.56
CA ASN A 108 4.71 10.17 -6.47
C ASN A 108 5.72 9.36 -5.67
N ILE A 109 5.65 8.04 -5.85
CA ILE A 109 6.67 7.11 -5.41
C ILE A 109 7.75 7.15 -6.49
N ILE A 110 9.02 7.20 -6.10
CA ILE A 110 10.09 6.85 -7.04
C ILE A 110 9.96 5.35 -7.29
N THR A 111 9.54 5.00 -8.50
CA THR A 111 9.49 3.65 -9.05
C THR A 111 10.67 3.46 -9.98
N ASP A 112 10.97 2.24 -10.41
CA ASP A 112 11.88 1.93 -11.50
C ASP A 112 11.53 2.74 -12.75
N ALA A 113 10.24 3.05 -12.95
CA ALA A 113 9.78 3.89 -14.05
C ALA A 113 10.04 5.40 -13.87
N THR A 114 10.15 5.90 -12.63
CA THR A 114 10.39 7.32 -12.31
C THR A 114 11.78 7.61 -11.73
N LEU A 115 12.61 6.57 -11.51
CA LEU A 115 14.03 6.72 -11.20
C LEU A 115 14.72 7.40 -12.40
N GLY A 116 15.34 8.54 -12.14
CA GLY A 116 16.11 9.29 -13.12
C GLY A 116 17.55 8.77 -13.25
N ASP A 117 18.37 9.55 -13.95
CA ASP A 117 19.81 9.29 -14.03
C ASP A 117 20.47 9.36 -12.65
N PHE A 118 21.50 8.57 -12.44
CA PHE A 118 22.23 8.43 -11.18
C PHE A 118 23.74 8.52 -11.40
N SER A 119 24.50 8.60 -10.31
CA SER A 119 25.97 8.59 -10.33
C SER A 119 26.48 7.22 -9.87
N ALA A 120 27.39 6.63 -10.63
CA ALA A 120 28.01 5.34 -10.31
C ALA A 120 29.51 5.49 -10.06
N SER A 121 30.02 4.78 -9.04
CA SER A 121 31.46 4.61 -8.80
C SER A 121 31.80 3.12 -8.83
N GLY A 122 33.00 2.81 -9.31
CA GLY A 122 33.49 1.44 -9.42
C GLY A 122 34.87 1.29 -8.78
N ILE A 123 35.06 0.18 -8.09
CA ILE A 123 36.36 -0.30 -7.62
C ILE A 123 36.62 -1.70 -8.18
N CYS A 124 37.85 -2.00 -8.59
CA CYS A 124 38.21 -3.29 -9.19
C CYS A 124 39.50 -3.87 -8.60
N GLY A 125 39.73 -5.17 -8.83
CA GLY A 125 40.95 -5.83 -8.41
C GLY A 125 41.12 -7.24 -8.94
N VAL A 126 42.27 -7.82 -8.64
CA VAL A 126 42.70 -9.15 -9.13
C VAL A 126 42.06 -10.31 -8.36
N GLY A 127 41.49 -10.04 -7.19
CA GLY A 127 40.93 -11.05 -6.29
C GLY A 127 39.77 -10.50 -5.43
N PRO A 128 38.95 -11.38 -4.83
CA PRO A 128 37.74 -10.98 -4.09
C PRO A 128 38.04 -10.20 -2.81
N THR A 129 39.25 -10.34 -2.25
CA THR A 129 39.76 -9.61 -1.08
C THR A 129 40.82 -8.56 -1.45
N SER A 130 41.13 -8.42 -2.73
CA SER A 130 42.20 -7.57 -3.27
C SER A 130 41.65 -6.52 -4.24
N ILE A 131 40.43 -6.05 -3.98
CA ILE A 131 39.80 -4.93 -4.70
C ILE A 131 40.47 -3.64 -4.22
N LEU A 132 40.99 -2.85 -5.17
CA LEU A 132 41.66 -1.59 -4.90
C LEU A 132 40.62 -0.49 -4.63
N THR A 133 40.76 0.21 -3.51
CA THR A 133 39.94 1.39 -3.21
C THR A 133 40.59 2.69 -3.68
N THR A 134 41.90 2.66 -4.01
CA THR A 134 42.66 3.82 -4.48
C THR A 134 43.75 3.37 -5.47
N PRO A 135 43.83 3.96 -6.67
CA PRO A 135 42.78 4.79 -7.27
C PRO A 135 41.48 3.99 -7.44
N GLU A 136 40.34 4.68 -7.48
CA GLU A 136 39.10 4.05 -7.93
C GLU A 136 39.21 3.72 -9.42
N TRP A 137 38.39 2.76 -9.87
CA TRP A 137 38.30 2.46 -11.29
C TRP A 137 37.61 3.59 -12.05
N PHE A 138 36.54 4.13 -11.46
CA PHE A 138 35.86 5.36 -11.88
C PHE A 138 35.03 5.92 -10.74
N HIS A 139 34.74 7.23 -10.80
CA HIS A 139 34.15 7.98 -9.70
C HIS A 139 32.94 8.80 -10.13
N ALA A 140 31.79 8.56 -9.50
CA ALA A 140 30.55 9.34 -9.63
C ALA A 140 30.10 9.63 -11.07
N GLU A 141 30.44 8.73 -11.99
CA GLU A 141 30.15 8.85 -13.42
C GLU A 141 28.64 8.83 -13.66
N LYS A 142 28.19 9.74 -14.54
CA LYS A 142 26.78 9.84 -14.89
C LYS A 142 26.33 8.55 -15.59
N THR A 143 25.25 7.98 -15.06
CA THR A 143 24.70 6.71 -15.51
C THR A 143 23.22 6.87 -15.78
N LYS A 144 22.77 6.38 -16.93
CA LYS A 144 21.37 6.42 -17.33
C LYS A 144 20.53 5.59 -16.38
N LYS A 145 19.26 5.94 -16.22
CA LYS A 145 18.28 5.10 -15.49
C LYS A 145 18.20 3.64 -15.96
N THR A 146 18.59 3.35 -17.21
CA THR A 146 18.64 2.00 -17.79
C THR A 146 19.91 1.22 -17.41
N GLY A 147 20.83 1.81 -16.66
CA GLY A 147 22.06 1.15 -16.19
C GLY A 147 23.27 1.27 -17.13
N GLU A 148 23.16 2.03 -18.22
CA GLU A 148 24.30 2.34 -19.11
C GLU A 148 25.04 3.60 -18.63
N LEU A 149 26.37 3.55 -18.55
CA LEU A 149 27.17 4.75 -18.32
C LEU A 149 27.13 5.66 -19.56
N TYR A 150 27.08 6.98 -19.34
CA TYR A 150 27.23 7.95 -20.44
C TYR A 150 28.65 7.89 -21.04
N SER A 151 29.64 7.71 -20.18
CA SER A 151 31.05 7.46 -20.54
C SER A 151 31.30 5.95 -20.46
N PRO A 152 31.42 5.22 -21.57
CA PRO A 152 31.57 3.77 -21.56
C PRO A 152 32.84 3.31 -20.84
N ILE A 153 32.70 2.31 -19.97
CA ILE A 153 33.81 1.67 -19.24
C ILE A 153 33.81 0.19 -19.59
N LEU A 154 34.99 -0.35 -19.91
CA LEU A 154 35.18 -1.74 -20.31
C LEU A 154 35.78 -2.53 -19.17
N TRP A 155 35.20 -3.68 -18.84
CA TRP A 155 35.81 -4.68 -17.98
C TRP A 155 37.20 -5.07 -18.45
N THR A 156 38.05 -5.45 -17.51
CA THR A 156 39.35 -6.06 -17.82
C THR A 156 39.46 -7.42 -17.15
N PHE A 157 39.89 -8.43 -17.90
CA PHE A 157 40.10 -9.77 -17.35
C PHE A 157 41.28 -9.82 -16.37
N ALA A 158 42.17 -8.82 -16.41
CA ALA A 158 43.26 -8.68 -15.44
C ALA A 158 42.77 -8.28 -14.04
N GLN A 159 41.63 -7.60 -13.94
CA GLN A 159 40.99 -7.22 -12.68
C GLN A 159 39.52 -7.68 -12.68
N PRO A 160 39.28 -9.00 -12.61
CA PRO A 160 37.96 -9.56 -12.85
C PRO A 160 36.99 -9.37 -11.68
N TYR A 161 37.44 -8.86 -10.53
CA TYR A 161 36.59 -8.60 -9.38
C TYR A 161 36.30 -7.11 -9.29
N ALA A 162 35.03 -6.74 -9.10
CA ALA A 162 34.64 -5.36 -8.87
C ALA A 162 33.53 -5.23 -7.83
N ARG A 163 33.36 -4.01 -7.33
CA ARG A 163 32.18 -3.59 -6.59
C ARG A 163 31.78 -2.22 -7.09
N PHE A 164 30.49 -2.04 -7.26
CA PHE A 164 29.91 -0.81 -7.75
C PHE A 164 29.01 -0.20 -6.70
N PHE A 165 28.99 1.13 -6.67
CA PHE A 165 28.16 1.94 -5.80
C PHE A 165 27.39 2.92 -6.65
N ALA A 166 26.15 3.18 -6.28
CA ALA A 166 25.32 4.14 -6.98
C ALA A 166 24.59 5.07 -6.03
N VAL A 167 24.41 6.31 -6.47
CA VAL A 167 23.74 7.39 -5.73
C VAL A 167 22.79 8.10 -6.67
N TYR A 168 21.54 8.22 -6.26
CA TYR A 168 20.49 8.95 -6.95
C TYR A 168 20.02 10.14 -6.09
N PRO A 169 19.73 11.32 -6.67
CA PRO A 169 19.92 11.67 -8.09
C PRO A 169 21.40 11.75 -8.48
N ASN A 170 21.72 11.86 -9.78
CA ASN A 170 23.11 12.07 -10.20
C ASN A 170 23.65 13.41 -9.67
N VAL A 171 24.96 13.47 -9.40
CA VAL A 171 25.62 14.62 -8.74
C VAL A 171 25.43 15.94 -9.49
N GLU A 172 25.28 15.92 -10.80
CA GLU A 172 25.07 17.14 -11.60
C GLU A 172 23.67 17.72 -11.43
N SER A 173 22.68 16.88 -11.09
CA SER A 173 21.27 17.32 -10.95
C SER A 173 20.95 17.87 -9.57
N TYR A 174 21.82 17.66 -8.58
CA TYR A 174 21.61 18.13 -7.21
C TYR A 174 22.90 18.65 -6.58
N SER A 175 23.11 19.97 -6.69
CA SER A 175 24.32 20.66 -6.24
C SER A 175 24.61 20.58 -4.74
N LYS A 176 23.61 20.23 -3.92
CA LYS A 176 23.70 20.07 -2.47
C LYS A 176 24.13 18.66 -2.04
N MET A 177 24.74 17.91 -2.95
CA MET A 177 25.27 16.58 -2.71
C MET A 177 26.68 16.43 -3.27
N THR A 178 27.54 15.73 -2.53
CA THR A 178 28.90 15.39 -2.97
C THR A 178 29.17 13.92 -2.67
N VAL A 179 29.51 13.16 -3.71
CA VAL A 179 29.97 11.77 -3.56
C VAL A 179 31.47 11.82 -3.28
N ASN A 180 31.90 11.28 -2.14
CA ASN A 180 33.30 11.16 -1.77
C ASN A 180 33.89 9.86 -2.32
N ASN A 181 35.21 9.85 -2.55
CA ASN A 181 35.95 8.65 -2.93
C ASN A 181 35.74 7.51 -1.92
N THR A 182 35.88 6.28 -2.40
CA THR A 182 35.87 5.07 -1.61
C THR A 182 36.97 5.12 -0.55
N ALA A 183 36.57 5.12 0.72
CA ALA A 183 37.50 5.12 1.82
C ALA A 183 38.28 3.79 1.89
N ALA A 184 39.37 3.75 2.66
CA ALA A 184 40.14 2.53 2.92
C ALA A 184 39.29 1.39 3.53
N SER A 185 38.15 1.72 4.15
CA SER A 185 37.15 0.75 4.65
C SER A 185 36.38 0.02 3.54
N GLY A 186 36.57 0.42 2.28
CA GLY A 186 35.98 -0.18 1.09
C GLY A 186 34.57 0.29 0.75
N SER A 187 34.15 1.45 1.26
CA SER A 187 32.87 2.09 0.93
C SER A 187 33.03 3.60 0.72
N PRO A 188 32.37 4.18 -0.29
CA PRO A 188 32.26 5.63 -0.44
C PRO A 188 31.23 6.21 0.56
N SER A 189 31.18 7.53 0.59
CA SER A 189 30.18 8.27 1.36
C SER A 189 29.63 9.43 0.56
N VAL A 190 28.48 9.93 0.97
CA VAL A 190 27.81 11.07 0.34
C VAL A 190 27.61 12.15 1.39
N GLU A 191 28.17 13.33 1.19
CA GLU A 191 27.69 14.52 1.89
C GLU A 191 26.39 14.98 1.24
N PHE A 192 25.36 15.20 2.03
CA PHE A 192 24.05 15.60 1.55
C PHE A 192 23.48 16.71 2.42
N GLU A 193 22.91 17.71 1.77
CA GLU A 193 22.18 18.80 2.39
C GLU A 193 20.73 18.83 1.89
N VAL A 194 19.78 18.94 2.82
CA VAL A 194 18.33 19.02 2.59
C VAL A 194 17.96 20.44 2.14
N GLU A 195 17.06 20.55 1.16
CA GLU A 195 16.47 21.85 0.81
C GLU A 195 15.53 22.35 1.90
N THR A 196 15.63 23.63 2.26
CA THR A 196 14.70 24.23 3.23
C THR A 196 13.31 24.48 2.63
N ASP A 197 13.22 24.50 1.30
CA ASP A 197 11.97 24.58 0.55
C ASP A 197 11.59 23.17 0.10
N VAL A 198 10.54 22.63 0.71
CA VAL A 198 10.12 21.22 0.52
C VAL A 198 9.79 20.91 -0.93
N MET A 199 9.39 21.91 -1.72
CA MET A 199 9.08 21.71 -3.13
C MET A 199 10.33 21.41 -3.98
N LYS A 200 11.53 21.62 -3.45
CA LYS A 200 12.81 21.41 -4.12
C LYS A 200 13.60 20.23 -3.54
N GLU A 201 13.10 19.60 -2.48
CA GLU A 201 13.76 18.46 -1.86
C GLU A 201 13.81 17.27 -2.84
N VAL A 202 14.87 16.48 -2.72
CA VAL A 202 15.08 15.26 -3.49
C VAL A 202 15.19 14.06 -2.57
N ASP A 203 14.76 12.91 -3.07
CA ASP A 203 14.90 11.64 -2.36
C ASP A 203 16.27 11.02 -2.64
N LEU A 204 17.18 11.09 -1.67
CA LEU A 204 18.47 10.43 -1.77
C LEU A 204 18.28 8.91 -1.69
N MET A 205 18.67 8.21 -2.77
CA MET A 205 18.70 6.76 -2.80
C MET A 205 20.11 6.26 -3.10
N THR A 206 20.47 5.11 -2.53
CA THR A 206 21.79 4.49 -2.75
C THR A 206 21.67 3.00 -3.05
N ALA A 207 22.65 2.45 -3.76
CA ALA A 207 22.76 1.03 -4.05
C ALA A 207 24.22 0.57 -4.01
N CYS A 208 24.41 -0.73 -3.78
CA CYS A 208 25.69 -1.41 -3.95
C CYS A 208 25.45 -2.72 -4.68
N SER A 209 26.38 -3.12 -5.55
CA SER A 209 26.30 -4.41 -6.24
C SER A 209 26.72 -5.61 -5.38
N GLY A 210 27.36 -5.36 -4.23
CA GLY A 210 28.22 -6.36 -3.61
C GLY A 210 29.41 -6.72 -4.51
N ASN A 211 30.06 -7.84 -4.23
CA ASN A 211 31.17 -8.32 -5.04
C ASN A 211 30.67 -8.97 -6.33
N VAL A 212 31.15 -8.45 -7.46
CA VAL A 212 30.85 -8.94 -8.81
C VAL A 212 32.11 -9.54 -9.42
N ARG A 213 31.97 -10.62 -10.18
CA ARG A 213 33.07 -11.30 -10.85
C ARG A 213 32.82 -11.44 -12.34
N TYR A 214 33.69 -10.85 -13.15
CA TYR A 214 33.82 -11.12 -14.57
C TYR A 214 34.50 -12.47 -14.80
N ALA A 215 33.71 -13.53 -14.87
CA ALA A 215 34.20 -14.91 -14.89
C ALA A 215 34.59 -15.40 -16.29
N THR A 216 33.94 -14.90 -17.34
CA THR A 216 34.09 -15.39 -18.71
C THR A 216 34.37 -14.22 -19.65
N LEU A 217 35.49 -14.29 -20.38
CA LEU A 217 35.86 -13.25 -21.36
C LEU A 217 34.75 -13.04 -22.39
N GLY A 218 34.46 -11.79 -22.71
CA GLY A 218 33.36 -11.38 -23.60
C GLY A 218 31.94 -11.41 -22.99
N VAL A 219 31.72 -12.07 -21.85
CA VAL A 219 30.37 -12.21 -21.25
C VAL A 219 30.19 -11.25 -20.06
N PRO A 220 29.37 -10.19 -20.17
CA PRO A 220 29.19 -9.23 -19.09
C PRO A 220 28.65 -9.92 -17.82
N PRO A 221 29.25 -9.67 -16.65
CA PRO A 221 28.74 -10.23 -15.41
C PRO A 221 27.44 -9.55 -15.01
N GLU A 222 26.54 -10.31 -14.40
CA GLU A 222 25.33 -9.73 -13.81
C GLU A 222 25.69 -8.77 -12.69
N THR A 223 25.30 -7.51 -12.84
CA THR A 223 25.65 -6.44 -11.90
C THR A 223 24.37 -5.72 -11.47
N ASN A 224 23.83 -6.13 -10.33
CA ASN A 224 22.55 -5.60 -9.83
C ASN A 224 22.78 -4.37 -8.94
N LEU A 225 22.02 -3.29 -9.17
CA LEU A 225 21.97 -2.11 -8.31
C LEU A 225 20.57 -1.98 -7.71
N ASN A 226 20.44 -2.38 -6.45
CA ASN A 226 19.19 -2.37 -5.70
C ASN A 226 19.08 -1.08 -4.89
N PHE A 227 18.43 -0.06 -5.43
CA PHE A 227 18.26 1.24 -4.80
C PHE A 227 17.38 1.19 -3.56
N ARG A 228 17.84 1.89 -2.52
CA ARG A 228 17.17 2.04 -1.23
C ARG A 228 17.20 3.50 -0.79
N HIS A 229 16.12 3.95 -0.17
CA HIS A 229 16.00 5.30 0.35
C HIS A 229 16.93 5.52 1.55
N ALA A 230 17.77 6.54 1.47
CA ALA A 230 18.64 6.96 2.57
C ALA A 230 17.93 7.95 3.52
N LEU A 231 16.86 8.61 3.07
CA LEU A 231 16.10 9.59 3.85
C LEU A 231 14.86 8.99 4.51
N THR A 232 14.23 9.79 5.36
CA THR A 232 12.91 9.52 5.96
C THR A 232 11.89 10.44 5.29
N GLY A 233 10.81 9.86 4.77
CA GLY A 233 9.68 10.65 4.27
C GLY A 233 8.79 11.09 5.43
N ILE A 234 8.54 12.40 5.59
CA ILE A 234 7.63 12.94 6.59
C ILE A 234 6.40 13.54 5.90
N ARG A 235 5.23 13.24 6.43
CA ARG A 235 3.93 13.70 5.92
C ARG A 235 3.05 14.22 7.05
N PHE A 236 2.17 15.13 6.69
CA PHE A 236 1.08 15.57 7.55
C PHE A 236 -0.26 15.15 6.95
N ALA A 237 -1.21 14.77 7.79
CA ALA A 237 -2.54 14.37 7.35
C ALA A 237 -3.63 14.79 8.33
N VAL A 238 -4.87 14.84 7.86
CA VAL A 238 -6.03 15.07 8.72
C VAL A 238 -6.26 13.83 9.59
N GLY A 239 -6.34 14.02 10.91
CA GLY A 239 -6.56 12.95 11.88
C GLY A 239 -8.03 12.58 12.02
N GLN A 240 -8.27 11.37 12.51
CA GLN A 240 -9.62 10.82 12.62
C GLN A 240 -10.54 11.68 13.49
N ASN A 241 -10.04 12.25 14.59
CA ASN A 241 -10.89 12.97 15.53
C ASN A 241 -10.91 14.47 15.31
N LEU A 242 -10.41 14.96 14.18
CA LEU A 242 -10.37 16.39 13.87
C LEU A 242 -11.77 16.87 13.43
N SER A 243 -12.31 17.89 14.09
CA SER A 243 -13.69 18.38 13.94
C SER A 243 -13.78 19.88 13.68
N TRP A 244 -12.72 20.64 13.99
CA TRP A 244 -12.68 22.06 13.65
C TRP A 244 -12.41 22.29 12.17
N ASN A 245 -13.08 23.28 11.60
CA ASN A 245 -12.91 23.69 10.21
C ASN A 245 -11.96 24.91 10.13
N LYS A 246 -10.72 24.67 9.72
CA LYS A 246 -9.73 25.70 9.40
C LYS A 246 -8.95 25.27 8.15
N THR A 247 -8.30 26.24 7.52
CA THR A 247 -7.47 26.01 6.34
C THR A 247 -6.00 26.13 6.70
N ILE A 248 -5.24 25.07 6.46
CA ILE A 248 -3.78 24.99 6.59
C ILE A 248 -3.16 25.61 5.34
N ASP A 249 -2.26 26.57 5.55
CA ASP A 249 -1.52 27.28 4.50
C ASP A 249 -0.01 27.08 4.57
N ARG A 250 0.52 26.62 5.72
CA ARG A 250 1.94 26.34 5.91
C ARG A 250 2.19 25.26 6.96
N VAL A 251 3.18 24.41 6.67
CA VAL A 251 3.71 23.39 7.57
C VAL A 251 5.24 23.48 7.59
N GLU A 252 5.83 23.37 8.77
CA GLU A 252 7.27 23.46 8.96
C GLU A 252 7.79 22.36 9.88
N LEU A 253 8.97 21.83 9.56
CA LEU A 253 9.78 21.04 10.47
C LEU A 253 10.95 21.92 10.92
N GLN A 254 10.86 22.42 12.14
CA GLN A 254 11.80 23.37 12.73
C GLN A 254 12.92 22.65 13.48
N GLY A 255 14.14 23.16 13.38
CA GLY A 255 15.31 22.62 14.08
C GLY A 255 15.84 21.28 13.55
N VAL A 256 15.49 20.92 12.31
CA VAL A 256 16.00 19.71 11.66
C VAL A 256 17.48 19.84 11.29
N LEU A 257 18.26 18.79 11.44
CA LEU A 257 19.62 18.66 10.92
C LEU A 257 19.54 18.64 9.39
N LEU A 258 20.10 19.66 8.76
CA LEU A 258 19.97 19.88 7.31
C LEU A 258 21.09 19.23 6.53
N LYS A 259 22.28 19.05 7.12
CA LYS A 259 23.45 18.51 6.43
C LYS A 259 24.08 17.39 7.24
N SER A 260 24.46 16.30 6.58
CA SER A 260 25.18 15.18 7.18
C SER A 260 25.87 14.33 6.12
N LYS A 261 26.67 13.35 6.55
CA LYS A 261 27.29 12.34 5.69
C LYS A 261 26.55 11.01 5.77
N TYR A 262 26.31 10.38 4.63
CA TYR A 262 25.76 9.03 4.52
C TYR A 262 26.82 8.06 4.00
N VAL A 263 27.15 7.02 4.76
CA VAL A 263 28.10 5.97 4.36
C VAL A 263 27.33 4.87 3.64
N LEU A 264 27.77 4.50 2.44
CA LEU A 264 27.08 3.50 1.62
C LEU A 264 27.32 2.07 2.14
N SER A 265 26.40 1.17 1.79
CA SER A 265 26.57 -0.28 2.00
C SER A 265 27.69 -0.82 1.12
N LYS A 266 28.34 -1.89 1.59
CA LYS A 266 29.25 -2.73 0.78
C LYS A 266 28.59 -4.00 0.26
N GLU A 267 27.37 -4.27 0.72
CA GLU A 267 26.59 -5.46 0.46
C GLU A 267 25.40 -5.14 -0.44
N LEU A 268 25.02 -6.11 -1.28
CA LEU A 268 23.88 -6.01 -2.21
C LEU A 268 22.54 -5.81 -1.48
N ASP A 269 22.43 -6.31 -0.25
CA ASP A 269 21.24 -6.17 0.57
C ASP A 269 21.12 -4.81 1.27
N GLY A 270 22.13 -3.94 1.16
CA GLY A 270 22.16 -2.62 1.80
C GLY A 270 22.64 -2.61 3.26
N THR A 271 23.06 -3.75 3.81
CA THR A 271 23.51 -3.85 5.20
C THR A 271 24.75 -3.00 5.48
N GLY A 272 24.72 -2.26 6.59
CA GLY A 272 25.82 -1.42 7.04
C GLY A 272 25.82 0.02 6.50
N ALA A 273 24.88 0.38 5.63
CA ALA A 273 24.68 1.78 5.25
C ALA A 273 24.08 2.58 6.43
N ALA A 274 24.62 3.77 6.70
CA ALA A 274 24.20 4.59 7.83
C ALA A 274 24.56 6.07 7.66
N TRP A 275 23.77 6.94 8.32
CA TRP A 275 24.16 8.33 8.52
C TRP A 275 25.22 8.45 9.60
N ASP A 276 26.28 9.19 9.31
CA ASP A 276 27.31 9.63 10.24
C ASP A 276 27.17 11.15 10.45
N HIS A 277 26.70 11.53 11.64
CA HIS A 277 26.49 12.91 12.04
C HIS A 277 27.73 13.55 12.68
N THR A 278 28.85 12.84 12.77
CA THR A 278 30.06 13.34 13.42
C THR A 278 30.57 14.60 12.74
N GLY A 279 30.64 15.70 13.48
CA GLY A 279 31.07 17.01 12.96
C GLY A 279 29.97 17.83 12.28
N TYR A 280 28.74 17.31 12.17
CA TYR A 280 27.62 18.02 11.55
C TYR A 280 26.64 18.54 12.61
N THR A 281 26.42 19.85 12.65
CA THR A 281 25.54 20.52 13.64
C THR A 281 24.57 21.52 13.02
N THR A 282 24.64 21.76 11.71
CA THR A 282 23.80 22.72 11.01
C THR A 282 22.33 22.31 11.06
N ARG A 283 21.55 23.06 11.83
CA ARG A 283 20.10 22.89 11.95
C ARG A 283 19.36 24.08 11.38
N GLY A 284 18.17 23.83 10.83
CA GLY A 284 17.30 24.86 10.28
C GLY A 284 15.87 24.37 10.12
N ASN A 285 15.09 25.08 9.31
CA ASN A 285 13.68 24.80 9.11
C ASN A 285 13.44 24.34 7.68
N ALA A 286 12.74 23.22 7.53
CA ALA A 286 12.15 22.83 6.25
C ALA A 286 10.71 23.30 6.21
N VAL A 287 10.33 24.02 5.16
CA VAL A 287 9.10 24.79 5.07
C VAL A 287 8.35 24.38 3.81
N LEU A 288 7.09 24.01 3.99
CA LEU A 288 6.11 23.92 2.93
C LEU A 288 5.07 25.02 3.13
N SER A 289 4.97 25.94 2.18
CA SER A 289 4.01 27.05 2.20
C SER A 289 3.21 27.13 0.91
N GLY A 290 2.11 27.88 0.92
CA GLY A 290 1.26 28.04 -0.27
C GLY A 290 0.33 26.86 -0.51
N VAL A 291 0.18 25.98 0.48
CA VAL A 291 -0.85 24.94 0.47
C VAL A 291 -2.20 25.53 0.86
N SER A 292 -3.28 24.81 0.61
CA SER A 292 -4.62 25.21 1.03
C SER A 292 -5.44 23.96 1.30
N VAL A 293 -5.29 23.40 2.50
CA VAL A 293 -5.98 22.17 2.90
C VAL A 293 -6.92 22.44 4.07
N SER A 294 -8.22 22.13 3.87
CA SER A 294 -9.20 22.20 4.95
C SER A 294 -9.03 21.02 5.91
N THR A 295 -9.10 21.29 7.21
CA THR A 295 -9.11 20.28 8.26
C THR A 295 -10.41 19.48 8.33
N SER A 296 -11.46 19.93 7.64
CA SER A 296 -12.73 19.20 7.51
C SER A 296 -12.72 18.10 6.45
N GLN A 297 -11.62 17.96 5.72
CA GLN A 297 -11.44 16.84 4.80
C GLN A 297 -11.54 15.50 5.53
N ASN A 298 -11.85 14.43 4.78
CA ASN A 298 -11.93 13.10 5.35
C ASN A 298 -10.62 12.72 6.06
N PRO A 299 -10.68 11.89 7.13
CA PRO A 299 -9.49 11.39 7.79
C PRO A 299 -8.49 10.78 6.81
N ASN A 300 -7.21 10.99 7.09
CA ASN A 300 -6.07 10.57 6.28
C ASN A 300 -5.89 11.32 4.96
N VAL A 301 -6.71 12.34 4.65
CA VAL A 301 -6.38 13.28 3.58
C VAL A 301 -5.04 13.93 3.93
N ILE A 302 -4.08 13.77 3.02
CA ILE A 302 -2.73 14.30 3.16
C ILE A 302 -2.81 15.83 3.07
N ILE A 303 -2.18 16.50 4.02
CA ILE A 303 -2.16 17.97 4.17
C ILE A 303 -1.14 18.63 3.21
N MET A 304 -0.57 17.85 2.29
CA MET A 304 0.62 18.19 1.51
C MET A 304 0.32 18.57 0.04
N GLY A 305 -0.76 19.31 -0.22
CA GLY A 305 -1.13 19.77 -1.58
C GLY A 305 -2.13 18.86 -2.31
N LYS A 306 -2.41 19.15 -3.59
CA LYS A 306 -3.31 18.34 -4.43
C LYS A 306 -2.60 17.07 -4.93
N ASN A 307 -3.36 16.13 -5.53
CA ASN A 307 -2.87 14.80 -5.98
C ASN A 307 -1.64 14.80 -6.91
N ALA A 308 -1.25 15.93 -7.49
CA ALA A 308 -0.06 16.05 -8.35
C ALA A 308 1.16 16.65 -7.62
N ASP A 309 0.94 17.31 -6.48
CA ASP A 309 1.94 18.12 -5.79
C ASP A 309 2.81 17.28 -4.85
N ASN A 310 2.22 16.22 -4.26
CA ASN A 310 2.84 15.25 -3.35
C ASN A 310 4.07 15.76 -2.59
N TYR A 311 3.89 16.80 -1.78
CA TYR A 311 4.98 17.31 -0.99
C TYR A 311 5.26 16.30 0.15
N THR A 312 6.31 15.50 0.03
CA THR A 312 6.84 14.72 1.15
C THR A 312 8.08 15.45 1.61
N PHE A 313 8.22 15.67 2.91
CA PHE A 313 9.47 16.15 3.47
C PHE A 313 10.49 14.99 3.47
N TYR A 314 11.54 15.09 2.68
CA TYR A 314 12.63 14.12 2.62
C TYR A 314 13.75 14.53 3.58
N MET A 315 13.73 13.93 4.78
CA MET A 315 14.57 14.36 5.90
C MET A 315 15.71 13.39 6.19
N ILE A 316 16.86 13.94 6.57
CA ILE A 316 17.97 13.16 7.14
C ILE A 316 17.48 12.47 8.42
N SER A 317 17.76 11.18 8.54
CA SER A 317 17.48 10.42 9.76
C SER A 317 18.26 10.99 10.94
N GLN A 318 17.59 11.31 12.04
CA GLN A 318 18.18 12.04 13.16
C GLN A 318 17.39 11.87 14.46
N GLU A 319 18.01 12.20 15.59
CA GLU A 319 17.31 12.35 16.88
C GLU A 319 16.42 13.61 16.86
N LEU A 320 15.18 13.46 17.33
CA LEU A 320 14.16 14.50 17.33
C LEU A 320 13.97 15.12 18.71
N THR A 321 14.12 14.33 19.76
CA THR A 321 13.81 14.74 21.14
C THR A 321 14.68 15.92 21.53
N GLY A 322 14.05 17.07 21.82
CA GLY A 322 14.78 18.30 22.19
C GLY A 322 15.39 19.07 21.02
N HIS A 323 15.15 18.62 19.78
CA HIS A 323 15.72 19.24 18.58
C HIS A 323 14.66 19.68 17.57
N VAL A 324 13.71 18.79 17.25
CA VAL A 324 12.79 18.99 16.12
C VAL A 324 11.38 19.30 16.61
N THR A 325 10.77 20.31 16.00
CA THR A 325 9.40 20.73 16.29
C THR A 325 8.60 20.81 14.99
N ALA A 326 7.43 20.17 14.96
CA ALA A 326 6.46 20.36 13.90
C ALA A 326 5.65 21.63 14.16
N TYR A 327 5.55 22.50 13.17
CA TYR A 327 4.77 23.73 13.23
C TYR A 327 3.74 23.76 12.10
N VAL A 328 2.51 24.12 12.43
CA VAL A 328 1.41 24.24 11.46
C VAL A 328 0.76 25.60 11.63
N HIS A 329 0.61 26.32 10.52
CA HIS A 329 -0.06 27.61 10.47
C HIS A 329 -1.38 27.48 9.71
N PHE A 330 -2.35 28.29 10.13
CA PHE A 330 -3.67 28.37 9.53
C PHE A 330 -3.90 29.79 9.01
N THR A 331 -4.68 29.89 7.94
CA THR A 331 -5.07 31.17 7.32
C THR A 331 -5.72 32.18 8.28
N ASP A 332 -6.33 31.73 9.39
CA ASP A 332 -6.94 32.57 10.42
C ASP A 332 -5.95 33.09 11.48
N GLY A 333 -4.66 32.80 11.33
CA GLY A 333 -3.58 33.15 12.25
C GLY A 333 -3.44 32.20 13.45
N THR A 334 -4.22 31.11 13.50
CA THR A 334 -3.97 30.04 14.48
C THR A 334 -2.65 29.36 14.15
N THR A 335 -1.95 28.87 15.19
CA THR A 335 -0.71 28.11 15.03
C THR A 335 -0.67 26.95 16.01
N ILE A 336 -0.10 25.84 15.56
CA ILE A 336 0.13 24.65 16.37
C ILE A 336 1.62 24.33 16.35
N THR A 337 2.17 23.97 17.50
CA THR A 337 3.59 23.64 17.68
C THR A 337 3.70 22.35 18.47
N VAL A 338 4.32 21.32 17.90
CA VAL A 338 4.42 19.99 18.51
C VAL A 338 5.87 19.54 18.54
N PRO A 339 6.51 19.48 19.72
CA PRO A 339 7.84 18.89 19.87
C PRO A 339 7.80 17.41 19.50
N LEU A 340 8.62 17.00 18.53
CA LEU A 340 8.70 15.61 18.09
C LEU A 340 9.63 14.81 19.02
N LYS A 341 9.44 13.49 19.06
CA LYS A 341 10.13 12.60 20.01
C LYS A 341 10.70 11.36 19.35
N GLY A 342 11.77 10.83 19.94
CA GLY A 342 12.51 9.67 19.42
C GLY A 342 13.39 10.08 18.25
N LYS A 343 13.55 9.17 17.27
CA LYS A 343 14.42 9.36 16.11
C LYS A 343 13.72 9.00 14.82
N TRP A 344 14.07 9.66 13.73
CA TRP A 344 13.77 9.22 12.37
C TRP A 344 14.76 8.14 11.91
N LYS A 345 14.32 7.24 11.04
CA LYS A 345 15.14 6.15 10.47
C LYS A 345 15.01 6.14 8.95
N ALA A 346 16.11 5.83 8.27
CA ALA A 346 16.20 5.81 6.82
C ALA A 346 15.22 4.77 6.26
N GLY A 347 14.69 5.01 5.06
CA GLY A 347 13.78 4.07 4.42
C GLY A 347 12.43 3.93 5.11
N THR A 348 11.98 4.95 5.86
CA THR A 348 10.66 4.93 6.50
C THR A 348 9.84 6.16 6.13
N THR A 349 8.52 6.03 6.23
CA THR A 349 7.58 7.14 6.13
C THR A 349 6.91 7.35 7.47
N ARG A 350 6.98 8.58 7.99
CA ARG A 350 6.23 9.01 9.17
C ARG A 350 5.13 9.96 8.79
N THR A 351 3.93 9.63 9.22
CA THR A 351 2.76 10.49 9.05
C THR A 351 2.36 11.05 10.40
N TYR A 352 2.33 12.37 10.50
CA TYR A 352 1.81 13.11 11.64
C TYR A 352 0.39 13.57 11.34
N LYS A 353 -0.59 12.93 11.99
CA LYS A 353 -2.01 13.25 11.78
C LYS A 353 -2.45 14.31 12.79
N ILE A 354 -2.93 15.45 12.31
CA ILE A 354 -3.48 16.51 13.17
C ILE A 354 -4.82 16.04 13.70
N SER A 355 -4.98 15.93 15.02
CA SER A 355 -6.17 15.36 15.65
C SER A 355 -6.54 16.10 16.93
N GLN A 356 -7.78 16.04 17.38
CA GLN A 356 -8.15 16.44 18.74
C GLN A 356 -7.73 15.39 19.77
N ILE A 357 -7.48 15.82 21.02
CA ILE A 357 -7.22 14.92 22.15
C ILE A 357 -8.50 14.16 22.48
N THR A 358 -9.64 14.84 22.45
CA THR A 358 -10.99 14.31 22.68
C THR A 358 -11.85 14.47 21.43
N SER A 359 -12.56 13.41 21.01
CA SER A 359 -13.45 13.49 19.84
C SER A 359 -14.81 14.06 20.26
N SER A 360 -15.26 15.12 19.61
CA SER A 360 -16.63 15.64 19.74
C SER A 360 -17.61 15.04 18.71
N TRP A 361 -17.12 14.31 17.72
CA TRP A 361 -17.94 13.72 16.65
C TRP A 361 -19.05 12.81 17.19
N GLN A 362 -20.29 13.07 16.76
CA GLN A 362 -21.45 12.24 17.04
C GLN A 362 -21.69 11.29 15.86
N TYR A 363 -21.73 9.99 16.13
CA TYR A 363 -21.95 8.97 15.10
C TYR A 363 -23.44 8.68 14.93
N THR A 364 -23.89 8.67 13.69
CA THR A 364 -25.24 8.25 13.28
C THR A 364 -25.11 7.00 12.41
N PHE A 365 -25.70 5.90 12.87
CA PHE A 365 -25.91 4.71 12.07
C PHE A 365 -27.40 4.38 12.10
N ASN A 366 -28.11 4.76 11.04
CA ASN A 366 -29.54 4.55 10.93
C ASN A 366 -29.83 3.46 9.89
N VAL A 367 -30.61 2.47 10.29
CA VAL A 367 -31.11 1.42 9.39
C VAL A 367 -32.61 1.64 9.21
N MET A 368 -32.97 2.20 8.07
CA MET A 368 -34.36 2.35 7.65
C MET A 368 -34.75 1.12 6.82
N GLY A 369 -35.32 0.12 7.47
CA GLY A 369 -35.88 -1.05 6.78
C GLY A 369 -37.31 -0.81 6.27
N PRO A 370 -37.91 -1.78 5.56
CA PRO A 370 -39.34 -1.79 5.29
C PRO A 370 -40.13 -2.07 6.57
N TRP A 371 -40.20 -1.08 7.47
CA TRP A 371 -41.10 -1.09 8.61
C TRP A 371 -42.47 -0.54 8.17
N PRO A 372 -43.60 -1.26 8.34
CA PRO A 372 -43.81 -2.68 8.61
C PRO A 372 -44.45 -3.36 7.38
N SER A 373 -43.71 -3.60 6.30
CA SER A 373 -44.26 -4.38 5.18
C SER A 373 -43.71 -5.80 5.25
N PRO A 374 -44.46 -6.76 5.82
CA PRO A 374 -44.06 -8.16 5.75
C PRO A 374 -43.88 -8.57 4.29
N MET A 375 -42.90 -9.42 4.06
CA MET A 375 -42.67 -9.99 2.74
C MET A 375 -43.82 -10.94 2.39
N VAL A 376 -44.29 -10.90 1.15
CA VAL A 376 -45.33 -11.85 0.68
C VAL A 376 -44.79 -13.27 0.82
N TYR A 377 -45.63 -14.21 1.27
CA TYR A 377 -45.22 -15.57 1.63
C TYR A 377 -44.48 -16.34 0.51
N ASN A 378 -44.68 -15.95 -0.76
CA ASN A 378 -44.08 -16.59 -1.94
C ASN A 378 -42.99 -15.74 -2.61
N ALA A 379 -42.65 -14.58 -2.06
CA ALA A 379 -41.60 -13.70 -2.59
C ALA A 379 -40.21 -14.22 -2.21
N THR A 380 -39.24 -13.92 -3.06
CA THR A 380 -37.83 -14.32 -2.91
C THR A 380 -36.93 -13.12 -2.61
N THR A 381 -37.47 -11.91 -2.60
CA THR A 381 -36.71 -10.67 -2.43
C THR A 381 -37.50 -9.70 -1.55
N SER A 382 -36.82 -9.08 -0.59
CA SER A 382 -37.41 -8.09 0.28
C SER A 382 -37.61 -6.75 -0.43
N ALA A 383 -38.46 -5.90 0.15
CA ALA A 383 -38.36 -4.45 -0.08
C ALA A 383 -36.97 -3.94 0.36
N PRO A 384 -36.48 -2.82 -0.21
CA PRO A 384 -35.15 -2.33 0.10
C PRO A 384 -35.04 -1.88 1.55
N TYR A 385 -33.99 -2.32 2.25
CA TYR A 385 -33.50 -1.64 3.44
C TYR A 385 -32.57 -0.51 3.01
N LYS A 386 -32.48 0.53 3.83
CA LYS A 386 -31.71 1.75 3.59
C LYS A 386 -30.83 2.01 4.79
N ILE A 387 -29.55 2.28 4.56
CA ILE A 387 -28.58 2.56 5.62
C ILE A 387 -28.05 3.97 5.43
N THR A 388 -28.03 4.76 6.50
CA THR A 388 -27.39 6.07 6.55
C THR A 388 -26.35 6.02 7.64
N SER A 389 -25.08 6.19 7.27
CA SER A 389 -23.93 6.06 8.17
C SER A 389 -23.01 7.26 8.00
N TYR A 390 -22.95 8.10 9.04
CA TYR A 390 -22.11 9.29 9.06
C TYR A 390 -21.76 9.66 10.49
N ARG A 391 -20.84 10.60 10.62
CA ARG A 391 -20.60 11.31 11.87
C ARG A 391 -20.77 12.81 11.64
N GLU A 392 -21.18 13.51 12.67
CA GLU A 392 -21.47 14.93 12.64
C GLU A 392 -20.68 15.64 13.75
N ASP A 393 -20.04 16.76 13.40
CA ASP A 393 -19.44 17.63 14.41
C ASP A 393 -20.55 18.49 15.02
N PRO A 394 -20.79 18.41 16.35
CA PRO A 394 -21.92 19.09 16.97
C PRO A 394 -21.81 20.62 16.97
N ALA A 395 -20.61 21.18 16.70
CA ALA A 395 -20.40 22.62 16.65
C ALA A 395 -20.63 23.21 15.26
N THR A 396 -20.11 22.56 14.22
CA THR A 396 -20.22 23.05 12.83
C THR A 396 -21.36 22.43 12.04
N HIS A 397 -21.95 21.33 12.53
CA HIS A 397 -22.91 20.47 11.82
C HIS A 397 -22.37 19.88 10.51
N GLU A 398 -21.05 19.90 10.33
CA GLU A 398 -20.41 19.26 9.19
C GLU A 398 -20.49 17.73 9.34
N LYS A 399 -20.88 17.06 8.25
CA LYS A 399 -21.09 15.62 8.24
C LYS A 399 -20.04 14.92 7.39
N GLN A 400 -19.51 13.81 7.89
CA GLN A 400 -18.58 12.95 7.18
C GLN A 400 -19.13 11.54 7.07
N ALA A 401 -19.08 10.97 5.87
CA ALA A 401 -19.44 9.57 5.61
C ALA A 401 -18.61 8.64 6.49
N VAL A 402 -19.26 7.62 7.05
CA VAL A 402 -18.60 6.58 7.84
C VAL A 402 -18.89 5.23 7.19
N ALA A 403 -17.84 4.59 6.68
CA ALA A 403 -17.96 3.28 6.09
C ALA A 403 -18.49 2.26 7.10
N TRP A 404 -19.32 1.35 6.62
CA TRP A 404 -19.94 0.31 7.42
C TRP A 404 -19.82 -1.04 6.72
N LYS A 405 -19.88 -2.10 7.51
CA LYS A 405 -19.96 -3.48 7.03
C LYS A 405 -20.74 -4.32 8.01
N ILE A 406 -21.38 -5.37 7.52
CA ILE A 406 -21.97 -6.40 8.37
C ILE A 406 -20.83 -7.16 9.04
N VAL A 407 -20.96 -7.39 10.34
CA VAL A 407 -19.94 -8.09 11.15
C VAL A 407 -20.45 -9.41 11.74
N GLY A 408 -21.76 -9.65 11.69
CA GLY A 408 -22.38 -10.89 12.13
C GLY A 408 -23.89 -10.84 12.04
N TYR A 409 -24.50 -12.00 12.22
CA TYR A 409 -25.93 -12.23 12.30
C TYR A 409 -26.24 -12.73 13.72
N ASP A 410 -27.48 -12.52 14.15
CA ASP A 410 -28.01 -13.04 15.41
C ASP A 410 -29.33 -13.74 15.08
N ALA A 411 -29.22 -14.97 14.57
CA ALA A 411 -30.39 -15.75 14.14
C ALA A 411 -31.09 -16.41 15.33
N ASN A 412 -30.34 -16.66 16.41
CA ASN A 412 -30.83 -17.32 17.63
C ASN A 412 -31.43 -16.32 18.66
N LYS A 413 -31.23 -15.01 18.45
CA LYS A 413 -31.70 -13.89 19.27
C LYS A 413 -31.06 -13.83 20.66
N ASP A 414 -29.79 -14.21 20.78
CA ASP A 414 -29.03 -14.17 22.03
C ASP A 414 -28.22 -12.87 22.21
N ASN A 415 -28.27 -11.95 21.24
CA ASN A 415 -27.48 -10.72 21.14
C ASN A 415 -25.96 -10.93 20.92
N ASN A 416 -25.54 -12.13 20.53
CA ASN A 416 -24.17 -12.43 20.14
C ASN A 416 -24.07 -12.53 18.61
N TYR A 417 -23.46 -11.54 17.98
CA TYR A 417 -23.40 -11.47 16.53
C TYR A 417 -22.18 -12.23 15.97
N SER A 418 -22.42 -13.17 15.07
CA SER A 418 -21.37 -13.94 14.42
C SER A 418 -21.69 -14.19 12.94
N MET A 419 -20.67 -14.30 12.10
CA MET A 419 -20.87 -14.62 10.68
C MET A 419 -21.33 -16.06 10.47
N GLU A 420 -20.98 -16.94 11.41
CA GLU A 420 -21.39 -18.35 11.44
C GLU A 420 -22.90 -18.50 11.70
N GLU A 421 -23.55 -17.51 12.30
CA GLU A 421 -24.99 -17.52 12.57
C GLU A 421 -25.86 -17.04 11.40
N LYS A 422 -25.28 -16.82 10.20
CA LYS A 422 -26.06 -16.44 9.03
C LYS A 422 -27.14 -17.50 8.77
N PRO A 423 -28.44 -17.16 8.81
CA PRO A 423 -29.48 -18.17 8.66
C PRO A 423 -29.56 -18.68 7.23
N ASP A 424 -29.71 -20.00 7.05
CA ASP A 424 -29.77 -20.67 5.73
C ASP A 424 -30.88 -20.14 4.81
N TRP A 425 -31.94 -19.57 5.37
CA TRP A 425 -33.02 -19.00 4.58
C TRP A 425 -32.63 -17.64 3.95
N LEU A 426 -31.62 -16.94 4.47
CA LEU A 426 -31.10 -15.69 3.91
C LEU A 426 -29.96 -16.01 2.95
N THR A 427 -30.27 -16.11 1.66
CA THR A 427 -29.32 -16.56 0.65
C THR A 427 -28.38 -15.45 0.20
N ASN A 428 -28.82 -14.19 0.18
CA ASN A 428 -27.99 -13.06 -0.24
C ASN A 428 -28.43 -11.72 0.36
N LEU A 429 -27.49 -10.80 0.50
CA LEU A 429 -27.74 -9.38 0.69
C LEU A 429 -27.07 -8.64 -0.46
N SER A 430 -27.80 -7.78 -1.16
CA SER A 430 -27.20 -7.05 -2.29
C SER A 430 -26.13 -6.03 -1.85
N LYS A 431 -26.02 -5.74 -0.54
CA LYS A 431 -25.07 -4.80 0.03
C LYS A 431 -24.67 -5.20 1.45
N GLU A 432 -23.48 -5.78 1.60
CA GLU A 432 -22.93 -6.22 2.90
C GLU A 432 -21.96 -5.20 3.51
N SER A 433 -21.63 -4.15 2.76
CA SER A 433 -20.85 -3.00 3.20
C SER A 433 -21.15 -1.76 2.35
N GLY A 434 -20.77 -0.59 2.84
CA GLY A 434 -20.92 0.68 2.14
C GLY A 434 -19.94 1.72 2.66
N ASP A 435 -19.67 2.74 1.86
CA ASP A 435 -18.77 3.85 2.22
C ASP A 435 -19.41 4.83 3.21
N GLY A 436 -20.73 4.71 3.44
CA GLY A 436 -21.53 5.67 4.18
C GLY A 436 -21.85 6.90 3.33
N ASP A 437 -22.96 7.57 3.66
CA ASP A 437 -23.36 8.80 3.01
C ASP A 437 -24.23 9.61 4.00
N PRO A 438 -23.87 10.88 4.30
CA PRO A 438 -24.64 11.73 5.20
C PRO A 438 -25.92 12.32 4.60
N ASN A 439 -26.05 12.31 3.26
CA ASN A 439 -27.11 13.00 2.51
C ASN A 439 -28.03 12.04 1.74
N ALA A 440 -27.58 10.81 1.45
CA ALA A 440 -28.39 9.77 0.83
C ALA A 440 -28.28 8.46 1.59
N ALA A 441 -29.34 7.65 1.55
CA ALA A 441 -29.29 6.32 2.16
C ALA A 441 -28.84 5.28 1.13
N GLU A 442 -27.91 4.42 1.53
CA GLU A 442 -27.47 3.29 0.74
C GLU A 442 -28.52 2.18 0.82
N ALA A 443 -29.16 1.88 -0.31
CA ALA A 443 -30.19 0.85 -0.37
C ALA A 443 -29.60 -0.54 -0.68
N GLY A 444 -30.16 -1.57 -0.04
CA GLY A 444 -29.90 -2.96 -0.35
C GLY A 444 -31.17 -3.80 -0.23
N VAL A 445 -31.14 -5.00 -0.80
CA VAL A 445 -32.24 -5.99 -0.72
C VAL A 445 -31.73 -7.30 -0.17
N ALA A 446 -32.60 -8.00 0.55
CA ALA A 446 -32.36 -9.37 0.99
C ALA A 446 -33.01 -10.35 0.01
N THR A 447 -32.26 -11.39 -0.36
CA THR A 447 -32.77 -12.55 -1.09
C THR A 447 -32.95 -13.69 -0.09
N VAL A 448 -34.13 -14.31 -0.13
CA VAL A 448 -34.44 -15.44 0.74
C VAL A 448 -34.80 -16.68 -0.05
N ARG A 449 -34.63 -17.84 0.58
CA ARG A 449 -35.06 -19.12 0.04
C ARG A 449 -36.59 -19.21 0.03
N LYS A 450 -37.15 -19.66 -1.09
CA LYS A 450 -38.60 -19.91 -1.22
C LYS A 450 -38.93 -21.32 -0.76
N ASP A 451 -39.37 -21.44 0.48
CA ASP A 451 -39.78 -22.73 1.08
C ASP A 451 -41.30 -22.93 1.03
N VAL A 452 -41.96 -22.49 -0.05
CA VAL A 452 -43.41 -22.68 -0.23
C VAL A 452 -43.68 -23.95 -1.03
N LYS A 453 -44.38 -24.91 -0.42
CA LYS A 453 -44.81 -26.15 -1.07
C LYS A 453 -46.33 -26.20 -1.16
N ASP A 454 -46.86 -26.27 -2.39
CA ASP A 454 -48.27 -26.56 -2.61
C ASP A 454 -48.52 -28.05 -2.34
N LEU A 455 -49.32 -28.33 -1.31
CA LEU A 455 -49.66 -29.69 -0.91
C LEU A 455 -50.90 -30.24 -1.62
N LEU A 456 -51.62 -29.44 -2.42
CA LEU A 456 -52.88 -29.87 -3.04
C LEU A 456 -52.69 -31.11 -3.92
N ALA A 457 -51.74 -31.06 -4.85
CA ALA A 457 -51.45 -32.19 -5.72
C ALA A 457 -51.00 -33.44 -4.93
N LEU A 458 -50.13 -33.26 -3.94
CA LEU A 458 -49.62 -34.35 -3.10
C LEU A 458 -50.72 -34.99 -2.24
N ARG A 459 -51.62 -34.18 -1.67
CA ARG A 459 -52.75 -34.66 -0.88
C ARG A 459 -53.78 -35.35 -1.76
N ASN A 460 -54.05 -34.83 -2.97
CA ASN A 460 -54.94 -35.47 -3.93
C ASN A 460 -54.39 -36.81 -4.41
N GLU A 461 -53.10 -36.88 -4.72
CA GLU A 461 -52.44 -38.14 -5.10
C GLU A 461 -52.45 -39.15 -3.94
N ALA A 462 -52.15 -38.70 -2.72
CA ALA A 462 -52.23 -39.54 -1.52
C ALA A 462 -53.66 -40.06 -1.28
N LEU A 463 -54.67 -39.22 -1.50
CA LEU A 463 -56.08 -39.61 -1.37
C LEU A 463 -56.49 -40.63 -2.45
N GLN A 464 -56.08 -40.43 -3.71
CA GLN A 464 -56.37 -41.34 -4.82
C GLN A 464 -55.71 -42.72 -4.65
N LYS A 465 -54.51 -42.75 -4.05
CA LYS A 465 -53.78 -44.00 -3.76
C LYS A 465 -54.19 -44.65 -2.44
N ALA A 466 -54.91 -43.95 -1.57
CA ALA A 466 -55.32 -44.49 -0.28
C ALA A 466 -56.27 -45.67 -0.49
N THR A 467 -56.06 -46.75 0.25
CA THR A 467 -56.96 -47.90 0.23
C THR A 467 -58.35 -47.48 0.74
N PRO A 468 -59.43 -47.65 -0.06
CA PRO A 468 -60.78 -47.35 0.40
C PRO A 468 -61.12 -48.16 1.65
N LEU A 469 -61.58 -47.49 2.71
CA LEU A 469 -61.90 -48.14 4.00
C LEU A 469 -63.24 -48.87 3.99
N GLY A 470 -64.01 -48.77 2.91
CA GLY A 470 -65.29 -49.45 2.72
C GLY A 470 -65.54 -49.76 1.24
N THR A 471 -66.66 -50.42 0.96
CA THR A 471 -67.05 -50.81 -0.40
C THR A 471 -68.37 -50.14 -0.79
N ALA A 472 -68.74 -50.23 -2.06
CA ALA A 472 -70.03 -49.70 -2.53
C ALA A 472 -71.23 -50.37 -1.83
N SER A 473 -71.12 -51.65 -1.47
CA SER A 473 -72.18 -52.42 -0.78
C SER A 473 -72.11 -52.30 0.74
N ALA A 474 -71.01 -51.81 1.30
CA ALA A 474 -70.83 -51.55 2.73
C ALA A 474 -69.94 -50.30 2.92
N PRO A 475 -70.52 -49.09 2.78
CA PRO A 475 -69.76 -47.85 2.92
C PRO A 475 -69.14 -47.72 4.30
N TYR A 476 -67.95 -47.13 4.37
CA TYR A 476 -67.28 -46.83 5.64
C TYR A 476 -67.95 -45.63 6.31
N ASP A 477 -68.56 -45.85 7.46
CA ASP A 477 -69.17 -44.79 8.24
C ASP A 477 -68.09 -43.97 8.96
N LEU A 478 -67.86 -42.74 8.48
CA LEU A 478 -66.90 -41.80 9.04
C LEU A 478 -67.27 -41.37 10.47
N SER A 479 -68.56 -41.37 10.82
CA SER A 479 -69.04 -40.91 12.13
C SER A 479 -68.75 -41.90 13.26
N THR A 480 -68.63 -43.18 12.91
CA THR A 480 -68.31 -44.26 13.85
C THR A 480 -66.93 -44.85 13.62
N LYS A 481 -66.15 -44.29 12.69
CA LYS A 481 -64.85 -44.83 12.25
C LYS A 481 -64.95 -46.32 11.85
N GLY A 482 -65.99 -46.66 11.07
CA GLY A 482 -66.23 -48.01 10.54
C GLY A 482 -66.96 -48.95 11.51
N GLY A 483 -67.53 -48.41 12.59
CA GLY A 483 -68.37 -49.17 13.52
C GLY A 483 -69.75 -49.48 12.94
N LYS A 484 -70.45 -50.46 13.54
CA LYS A 484 -71.82 -50.88 13.13
C LYS A 484 -72.93 -50.30 14.01
N VAL A 485 -72.61 -49.34 14.88
CA VAL A 485 -73.56 -48.80 15.86
C VAL A 485 -74.45 -47.78 15.16
N SER A 486 -75.76 -48.04 15.12
CA SER A 486 -76.73 -47.13 14.53
C SER A 486 -76.75 -45.79 15.27
N ARG A 487 -76.65 -44.67 14.55
CA ARG A 487 -76.73 -43.32 15.13
C ARG A 487 -77.90 -42.58 14.49
N SER A 488 -78.70 -41.89 15.30
CA SER A 488 -79.72 -40.97 14.83
C SER A 488 -79.04 -39.71 14.29
N THR A 489 -79.14 -39.47 12.98
CA THR A 489 -78.74 -38.18 12.39
C THR A 489 -79.86 -37.18 12.56
N ALA A 490 -79.52 -35.93 12.91
CA ALA A 490 -80.49 -34.85 13.15
C ALA A 490 -81.00 -34.18 11.86
N ASN A 491 -81.16 -34.95 10.77
CA ASN A 491 -81.90 -34.52 9.58
C ASN A 491 -82.98 -35.57 9.31
N CYS A 492 -84.22 -35.13 9.46
CA CYS A 492 -85.45 -35.87 9.20
C CYS A 492 -85.70 -36.00 7.69
#